data_AF-A0A432S626-F1
#
_entry.id   AF-A0A432S626-F1
#
_cell.length_a   1.000
_cell.length_b   1.000
_cell.length_c   1.000
_cell.angle_alpha   90.00
_cell.angle_beta   90.00
_cell.angle_gamma   90.00
#
_symmetry.space_group_name_H-M   'P 1'
#
loop_
_entity.id
_entity.type
_entity.pdbx_description
1 polymer ?
#
loop_
_entity_poly.entity_id
_entity_poly.type
_entity_poly.pdbx_seq_one_letter_code
_entity_poly.pdbx_strand_id
1 'polypeptide(L)'
;MITPQPKKQIDKFIEEIEKAKTKEELENILKRMETFTKIYPYEENLIVLAYLYGLLKRYNEALEILKPLKSYKAKYLEAEILQIIKNYEKAYKLFSELEKIAPNEEEKMKIIINRLEILMAKGELEKAREIYENYGEKLLLFANKIGKFKYVRYISNQLEKYKKGLDLLNKDRELHQIKNELEELAYKYFKNFKIYPVVLSYYDGDDENLTFYIVLSEKVDKEIGKKFMLEMAKEIDFKHPDKEFYVSIKYPKKREGLLVHT
;
A
#
# COMPACT_ATOMS: atom_id res chain seq x y z
N MET A 1 34.98 2.34 -42.62
CA MET A 1 33.94 3.28 -43.11
C MET A 1 32.70 3.04 -42.27
N ILE A 2 32.29 4.02 -41.46
CA ILE A 2 31.02 3.93 -40.71
C ILE A 2 29.93 4.32 -41.70
N THR A 3 29.19 3.34 -42.22
CA THR A 3 28.01 3.62 -43.03
C THR A 3 26.99 4.34 -42.15
N PRO A 4 26.52 5.54 -42.55
CA PRO A 4 25.57 6.29 -41.75
C PRO A 4 24.30 5.47 -41.49
N GLN A 5 23.86 5.44 -40.24
CA GLN A 5 22.67 4.71 -39.80
C GLN A 5 21.44 5.25 -40.55
N PRO A 6 20.67 4.41 -41.26
CA PRO A 6 19.38 4.83 -41.76
C PRO A 6 18.38 4.83 -40.58
N LYS A 7 18.35 5.89 -39.75
CA LYS A 7 17.40 6.04 -38.63
C LYS A 7 15.94 5.74 -39.05
N LYS A 8 15.57 6.10 -40.28
CA LYS A 8 14.25 5.78 -40.86
C LYS A 8 13.92 4.28 -40.92
N GLN A 9 14.92 3.40 -40.93
CA GLN A 9 14.70 1.95 -40.99
C GLN A 9 14.42 1.35 -39.62
N ILE A 10 15.03 1.87 -38.53
CA ILE A 10 14.74 1.33 -37.19
C ILE A 10 13.33 1.71 -36.73
N ASP A 11 12.89 2.93 -37.01
CA ASP A 11 11.52 3.37 -36.72
C ASP A 11 10.48 2.52 -37.46
N LYS A 12 10.77 2.14 -38.71
CA LYS A 12 9.92 1.23 -39.49
C LYS A 12 9.82 -0.15 -38.85
N PHE A 13 10.92 -0.70 -38.33
CA PHE A 13 10.87 -1.96 -37.59
C PHE A 13 10.00 -1.86 -36.35
N ILE A 14 10.10 -0.78 -35.59
CA ILE A 14 9.27 -0.55 -34.39
C ILE A 14 7.79 -0.52 -34.77
N GLU A 15 7.42 0.24 -35.82
CA GLU A 15 6.03 0.28 -36.29
C GLU A 15 5.52 -1.09 -36.77
N GLU A 16 6.35 -1.86 -37.47
CA GLU A 16 5.98 -3.21 -37.91
C GLU A 16 5.75 -4.15 -36.71
N ILE A 17 6.59 -4.06 -35.67
CA ILE A 17 6.44 -4.83 -34.43
C ILE A 17 5.13 -4.47 -33.72
N GLU A 18 4.82 -3.18 -33.59
CA GLU A 18 3.59 -2.69 -32.93
C GLU A 18 2.31 -3.11 -33.67
N LYS A 19 2.38 -3.24 -35.00
CA LYS A 19 1.25 -3.64 -35.85
C LYS A 19 1.10 -5.16 -35.97
N ALA A 20 2.13 -5.94 -35.65
CA ALA A 20 2.10 -7.39 -35.74
C ALA A 20 1.07 -7.97 -34.77
N LYS A 21 0.21 -8.87 -35.26
CA LYS A 21 -0.87 -9.51 -34.49
C LYS A 21 -0.61 -10.99 -34.26
N THR A 22 0.34 -11.57 -35.00
CA THR A 22 0.63 -13.00 -34.98
C THR A 22 2.09 -13.26 -34.66
N LYS A 23 2.35 -14.45 -34.11
CA LYS A 23 3.72 -14.92 -33.88
C LYS A 23 4.52 -15.00 -35.19
N GLU A 24 3.88 -15.43 -36.28
CA GLU A 24 4.53 -15.58 -37.59
C GLU A 24 5.01 -14.23 -38.16
N GLU A 25 4.21 -13.17 -38.03
CA GLU A 25 4.63 -11.82 -38.41
C GLU A 25 5.87 -11.38 -37.61
N LEU A 26 5.87 -11.60 -36.29
CA LEU A 26 7.03 -11.29 -35.44
C LEU A 26 8.28 -12.09 -35.82
N GLU A 27 8.15 -13.37 -36.19
CA GLU A 27 9.27 -14.21 -36.67
C GLU A 27 9.83 -13.70 -38.01
N ASN A 28 8.98 -13.23 -38.91
CA ASN A 28 9.41 -12.64 -40.18
C ASN A 28 10.13 -11.31 -39.98
N ILE A 29 9.63 -10.47 -39.07
CA ILE A 29 10.31 -9.25 -38.66
C ILE A 29 11.66 -9.58 -38.01
N LEU A 30 11.73 -10.61 -37.17
CA LEU A 30 12.95 -11.02 -36.47
C LEU A 30 14.06 -11.37 -37.46
N LYS A 31 13.78 -12.20 -38.47
CA LYS A 31 14.77 -12.57 -39.51
C LYS A 31 15.38 -11.34 -40.18
N ARG A 32 14.54 -10.37 -40.55
CA ARG A 32 14.98 -9.12 -41.16
C ARG A 32 15.82 -8.29 -40.19
N MET A 33 15.42 -8.24 -38.92
CA MET A 33 16.11 -7.48 -37.89
C MET A 33 17.48 -8.08 -37.52
N GLU A 34 17.61 -9.40 -37.49
CA GLU A 34 18.89 -10.10 -37.33
C GLU A 34 19.86 -9.78 -38.47
N THR A 35 19.38 -9.77 -39.72
CA THR A 35 20.21 -9.35 -40.86
C THR A 35 20.61 -7.88 -40.75
N PHE A 36 19.66 -7.01 -40.39
CA PHE A 36 19.90 -5.58 -40.27
C PHE A 36 20.94 -5.24 -39.19
N THR A 37 20.81 -5.84 -38.00
CA THR A 37 21.73 -5.63 -36.87
C THR A 37 23.13 -6.20 -37.09
N LYS A 38 23.28 -7.27 -37.89
CA LYS A 38 24.61 -7.76 -38.31
C LYS A 38 25.38 -6.71 -39.13
N ILE A 39 24.66 -5.93 -39.95
CA ILE A 39 25.26 -4.87 -40.77
C ILE A 39 25.41 -3.58 -39.96
N TYR A 40 24.43 -3.29 -39.10
CA TYR A 40 24.35 -2.06 -38.30
C TYR A 40 24.19 -2.39 -36.81
N PRO A 41 25.26 -2.81 -36.11
CA PRO A 41 25.20 -3.25 -34.71
C PRO A 41 25.17 -2.07 -33.71
N TYR A 42 24.39 -1.04 -34.02
CA TYR A 42 24.19 0.10 -33.13
C TYR A 42 23.34 -0.32 -31.93
N GLU A 43 23.63 0.26 -30.77
CA GLU A 43 22.95 -0.07 -29.51
C GLU A 43 21.41 0.02 -29.62
N GLU A 44 20.89 1.07 -30.26
CA GLU A 44 19.45 1.23 -30.49
C GLU A 44 18.84 0.05 -31.26
N ASN A 45 19.54 -0.43 -32.29
CA ASN A 45 19.08 -1.56 -33.10
C ASN A 45 19.14 -2.87 -32.29
N LEU A 46 20.18 -3.05 -31.47
CA LEU A 46 20.33 -4.21 -30.61
C LEU A 46 19.25 -4.26 -29.53
N ILE A 47 18.87 -3.12 -28.96
CA ILE A 47 17.76 -3.03 -27.99
C ILE A 47 16.44 -3.45 -28.64
N VAL A 48 16.14 -2.98 -29.86
CA VAL A 48 14.91 -3.39 -30.59
C VAL A 48 14.93 -4.88 -30.93
N LEU A 49 16.10 -5.43 -31.31
CA LEU A 49 16.25 -6.87 -31.54
C LEU A 49 16.01 -7.67 -30.26
N ALA A 50 16.60 -7.26 -29.12
CA ALA A 50 16.38 -7.89 -27.83
C ALA A 50 14.91 -7.81 -27.39
N TYR A 51 14.25 -6.68 -27.64
CA TYR A 51 12.82 -6.51 -27.37
C TYR A 51 11.98 -7.52 -28.18
N LEU A 52 12.29 -7.68 -29.46
CA LEU A 52 11.61 -8.63 -30.34
C LEU A 52 11.83 -10.09 -29.90
N TYR A 53 13.04 -10.46 -29.50
CA TYR A 53 13.30 -11.76 -28.87
C TYR A 53 12.45 -11.95 -27.60
N GLY A 54 12.32 -10.91 -26.78
CA GLY A 54 11.44 -10.89 -25.61
C GLY A 54 9.97 -11.18 -25.95
N LEU A 55 9.42 -10.52 -26.98
CA LEU A 55 8.05 -10.76 -27.47
C LEU A 55 7.84 -12.22 -27.92
N LEU A 56 8.87 -12.81 -28.53
CA LEU A 56 8.88 -14.21 -28.96
C LEU A 56 9.21 -15.21 -27.84
N LYS A 57 9.34 -14.73 -26.59
CA LYS A 57 9.71 -15.50 -25.39
C LYS A 57 11.09 -16.17 -25.46
N ARG A 58 11.98 -15.62 -26.29
CA ARG A 58 13.39 -16.04 -26.46
C ARG A 58 14.28 -15.23 -25.53
N TYR A 59 14.06 -15.41 -24.23
CA TYR A 59 14.62 -14.54 -23.20
C TYR A 59 16.14 -14.66 -23.06
N ASN A 60 16.72 -15.84 -23.32
CA ASN A 60 18.17 -16.04 -23.22
C ASN A 60 18.89 -15.23 -24.29
N GLU A 61 18.40 -15.30 -25.53
CA GLU A 61 18.94 -14.56 -26.68
C GLU A 61 18.83 -13.04 -26.45
N ALA A 62 17.69 -12.59 -25.92
CA ALA A 62 17.52 -11.19 -25.54
C ALA A 62 18.54 -10.75 -24.47
N LEU A 63 18.72 -11.55 -23.41
CA LEU A 63 19.66 -11.25 -22.34
C LEU A 63 21.13 -11.26 -22.80
N GLU A 64 21.50 -12.16 -23.71
CA GLU A 64 22.85 -12.20 -24.29
C GLU A 64 23.18 -10.90 -25.03
N ILE A 65 22.22 -10.36 -25.78
CA ILE A 65 22.36 -9.08 -26.49
C ILE A 65 22.45 -7.91 -25.51
N LEU A 66 21.65 -7.91 -24.44
CA LEU A 66 21.57 -6.80 -23.49
C LEU A 66 22.76 -6.75 -22.51
N LYS A 67 23.37 -7.90 -22.22
CA LYS A 67 24.47 -8.03 -21.23
C LYS A 67 25.60 -7.00 -21.40
N PRO A 68 26.18 -6.77 -22.60
CA PRO A 68 27.24 -5.78 -22.77
C PRO A 68 26.73 -4.33 -22.72
N LEU A 69 25.45 -4.08 -22.98
CA LEU A 69 24.89 -2.74 -23.10
C LEU A 69 24.70 -2.08 -21.74
N LYS A 70 24.94 -0.77 -21.66
CA LYS A 70 24.94 0.00 -20.41
C LYS A 70 23.96 1.17 -20.40
N SER A 71 23.32 1.50 -21.52
CA SER A 71 22.31 2.55 -21.53
C SER A 71 21.15 2.21 -20.59
N TYR A 72 20.49 3.27 -20.12
CA TYR A 72 19.29 3.16 -19.29
C TYR A 72 18.22 2.27 -19.95
N LYS A 73 17.95 2.46 -21.26
CA LYS A 73 16.96 1.68 -22.00
C LYS A 73 17.29 0.18 -22.04
N ALA A 74 18.56 -0.16 -22.31
CA ALA A 74 18.99 -1.56 -22.33
C ALA A 74 18.86 -2.22 -20.95
N LYS A 75 19.30 -1.52 -19.90
CA LYS A 75 19.23 -2.02 -18.51
C LYS A 75 17.79 -2.16 -18.01
N TYR A 76 16.92 -1.24 -18.40
CA TYR A 76 15.50 -1.32 -18.09
C TYR A 76 14.85 -2.55 -18.75
N LEU A 77 15.10 -2.79 -20.04
CA LEU A 77 14.59 -3.97 -20.74
C LEU A 77 15.16 -5.28 -20.14
N GLU A 78 16.44 -5.29 -19.76
CA GLU A 78 17.06 -6.42 -19.06
C GLU A 78 16.33 -6.73 -17.75
N ALA A 79 16.00 -5.71 -16.96
CA ALA A 79 15.27 -5.85 -15.70
C ALA A 79 13.85 -6.40 -15.92
N GLU A 80 13.13 -5.92 -16.95
CA GLU A 80 11.81 -6.43 -17.31
C GLU A 80 11.85 -7.91 -17.72
N ILE A 81 12.82 -8.30 -18.55
CA ILE A 81 12.98 -9.72 -18.94
C ILE A 81 13.31 -10.59 -17.73
N LEU A 82 14.23 -10.14 -16.86
CA LEU A 82 14.57 -10.85 -15.62
C LEU A 82 13.35 -11.01 -14.71
N GLN A 83 12.49 -9.99 -14.62
CA GLN A 83 11.24 -10.07 -13.87
C GLN A 83 10.29 -11.11 -14.47
N ILE A 84 10.12 -11.15 -15.80
CA ILE A 84 9.27 -12.11 -16.51
C ILE A 84 9.71 -13.55 -16.25
N ILE A 85 11.01 -13.82 -16.30
CA ILE A 85 11.56 -15.16 -16.00
C ILE A 85 11.68 -15.43 -14.49
N LYS A 86 11.12 -14.56 -13.64
CA LYS A 86 11.09 -14.65 -12.18
C LYS A 86 12.45 -14.65 -11.51
N ASN A 87 13.48 -14.10 -12.17
CA ASN A 87 14.75 -13.76 -11.54
C ASN A 87 14.62 -12.45 -10.76
N TYR A 88 13.76 -12.48 -9.74
CA TYR A 88 13.34 -11.31 -8.99
C TYR A 88 14.47 -10.62 -8.26
N GLU A 89 15.48 -11.35 -7.80
CA GLU A 89 16.63 -10.77 -7.10
C GLU A 89 17.43 -9.83 -8.02
N LYS A 90 17.80 -10.30 -9.21
CA LYS A 90 18.52 -9.48 -10.19
C LYS A 90 17.66 -8.36 -10.75
N ALA A 91 16.39 -8.64 -11.08
CA ALA A 91 15.46 -7.64 -11.58
C ALA A 91 15.29 -6.49 -10.58
N TYR A 92 15.04 -6.82 -9.30
CA TYR A 92 14.85 -5.81 -8.25
C TYR A 92 16.11 -4.96 -8.04
N LYS A 93 17.29 -5.58 -8.07
CA LYS A 93 18.56 -4.85 -7.99
C LYS A 93 18.72 -3.86 -9.13
N LEU A 94 18.52 -4.30 -10.37
CA LEU A 94 18.61 -3.42 -11.55
C LEU A 94 17.60 -2.28 -11.49
N PHE A 95 16.33 -2.56 -11.16
CA PHE A 95 15.33 -1.50 -10.99
C PHE A 95 15.73 -0.50 -9.90
N SER A 96 16.31 -0.95 -8.78
CA SER A 96 16.78 -0.07 -7.70
C SER A 96 17.96 0.82 -8.13
N GLU A 97 18.83 0.32 -9.03
CA GLU A 97 19.91 1.11 -9.63
C GLU A 97 19.37 2.13 -10.65
N LEU A 98 18.41 1.69 -11.48
CA LEU A 98 17.77 2.54 -12.50
C LEU A 98 16.97 3.69 -11.90
N GLU A 99 16.31 3.50 -10.76
CA GLU A 99 15.54 4.56 -10.09
C GLU A 99 16.39 5.81 -9.80
N LYS A 100 17.66 5.61 -9.46
CA LYS A 100 18.61 6.69 -9.10
C LYS A 100 18.99 7.55 -10.30
N ILE A 101 18.91 6.99 -11.50
CA ILE A 101 19.31 7.63 -12.75
C ILE A 101 18.13 7.78 -13.71
N ALA A 102 16.90 7.67 -13.20
CA ALA A 102 15.70 7.77 -14.01
C ALA A 102 15.65 9.14 -14.71
N PRO A 103 15.40 9.19 -16.03
CA PRO A 103 15.51 10.42 -16.80
C PRO A 103 14.37 11.42 -16.51
N ASN A 104 13.26 10.94 -15.95
CA ASN A 104 12.12 11.75 -15.54
C ASN A 104 11.26 11.00 -14.50
N GLU A 105 10.30 11.72 -13.90
CA GLU A 105 9.41 11.16 -12.89
C GLU A 105 8.51 10.03 -13.43
N GLU A 106 8.06 10.08 -14.68
CA GLU A 106 7.23 9.01 -15.25
C GLU A 106 7.98 7.67 -15.31
N GLU A 107 9.22 7.70 -15.80
CA GLU A 107 10.12 6.54 -15.83
C GLU A 107 10.45 6.04 -14.43
N LYS A 108 10.66 6.96 -13.48
CA LYS A 108 10.84 6.62 -12.06
C LYS A 108 9.62 5.88 -11.50
N MET A 109 8.41 6.34 -11.80
CA MET A 109 7.18 5.69 -11.34
C MET A 109 7.00 4.29 -11.95
N LYS A 110 7.34 4.09 -13.23
CA LYS A 110 7.35 2.75 -13.85
C LYS A 110 8.27 1.78 -13.12
N ILE A 111 9.49 2.24 -12.81
CA ILE A 111 10.47 1.47 -12.04
C ILE A 111 9.93 1.11 -10.65
N ILE A 112 9.37 2.08 -9.93
CA ILE A 112 8.82 1.86 -8.59
C ILE A 112 7.68 0.83 -8.64
N ILE A 113 6.80 0.91 -9.64
CA ILE A 113 5.77 -0.11 -9.85
C ILE A 113 6.41 -1.49 -10.05
N ASN A 114 7.40 -1.62 -10.94
CA ASN A 114 8.07 -2.91 -11.20
C ASN A 114 8.72 -3.50 -9.95
N ARG A 115 9.35 -2.66 -9.11
CA ARG A 115 9.88 -3.07 -7.78
C ARG A 115 8.78 -3.57 -6.85
N LEU A 116 7.65 -2.87 -6.79
CA LEU A 116 6.49 -3.30 -6.00
C LEU A 116 5.94 -4.65 -6.47
N GLU A 117 5.80 -4.87 -7.79
CA GLU A 117 5.32 -6.15 -8.32
C GLU A 117 6.23 -7.30 -7.87
N ILE A 118 7.54 -7.07 -7.90
CA ILE A 118 8.54 -8.05 -7.47
C ILE A 118 8.41 -8.33 -5.97
N LEU A 119 8.36 -7.30 -5.12
CA LEU A 119 8.25 -7.48 -3.66
C LEU A 119 6.98 -8.24 -3.30
N MET A 120 5.85 -7.89 -3.94
CA MET A 120 4.59 -8.62 -3.76
C MET A 120 4.72 -10.09 -4.20
N ALA A 121 5.36 -10.36 -5.34
CA ALA A 121 5.56 -11.72 -5.82
C ALA A 121 6.47 -12.56 -4.91
N LYS A 122 7.41 -11.92 -4.21
CA LYS A 122 8.27 -12.54 -3.19
C LYS A 122 7.61 -12.67 -1.81
N GLY A 123 6.45 -12.03 -1.59
CA GLY A 123 5.82 -11.94 -0.27
C GLY A 123 6.53 -10.98 0.71
N GLU A 124 7.40 -10.10 0.22
CA GLU A 124 8.12 -9.10 1.03
C GLU A 124 7.24 -7.87 1.30
N LEU A 125 6.14 -8.08 2.02
CA LEU A 125 5.07 -7.10 2.19
C LEU A 125 5.51 -5.83 2.94
N GLU A 126 6.40 -5.94 3.93
CA GLU A 126 6.88 -4.76 4.67
C GLU A 126 7.69 -3.81 3.79
N LYS A 127 8.58 -4.34 2.95
CA LYS A 127 9.32 -3.51 1.99
C LYS A 127 8.41 -2.91 0.92
N ALA A 128 7.38 -3.65 0.50
CA ALA A 128 6.37 -3.13 -0.42
C ALA A 128 5.60 -1.97 0.21
N ARG A 129 5.29 -2.09 1.51
CA ARG A 129 4.66 -1.04 2.31
C ARG A 129 5.56 0.18 2.46
N GLU A 130 6.85 0.04 2.74
CA GLU A 130 7.77 1.19 2.81
C GLU A 130 7.80 2.00 1.50
N ILE A 131 7.83 1.32 0.35
CA ILE A 131 7.75 1.99 -0.95
C ILE A 131 6.39 2.72 -1.08
N TYR A 132 5.32 2.08 -0.63
CA TYR A 132 3.99 2.67 -0.65
C TYR A 132 3.89 3.94 0.20
N GLU A 133 4.37 3.92 1.44
CA GLU A 133 4.34 5.09 2.34
C GLU A 133 5.08 6.30 1.73
N ASN A 134 6.13 6.05 0.94
CA ASN A 134 6.89 7.10 0.29
C ASN A 134 6.25 7.67 -0.99
N TYR A 135 5.42 6.88 -1.69
CA TYR A 135 4.97 7.22 -3.06
C TYR A 135 3.46 7.04 -3.32
N GLY A 136 2.67 6.68 -2.31
CA GLY A 136 1.35 6.07 -2.45
C GLY A 136 0.35 6.81 -3.33
N GLU A 137 0.12 8.10 -3.07
CA GLU A 137 -0.84 8.90 -3.86
C GLU A 137 -0.39 9.08 -5.31
N LYS A 138 0.89 9.36 -5.54
CA LYS A 138 1.48 9.50 -6.88
C LYS A 138 1.41 8.19 -7.66
N LEU A 139 1.68 7.07 -6.99
CA LEU A 139 1.58 5.74 -7.59
C LEU A 139 0.15 5.38 -7.96
N LEU A 140 -0.84 5.75 -7.15
CA LEU A 140 -2.25 5.47 -7.44
C LEU A 140 -2.70 6.21 -8.70
N LEU A 141 -2.41 7.51 -8.79
CA LEU A 141 -2.74 8.34 -9.95
C LEU A 141 -2.03 7.81 -11.22
N PHE A 142 -0.75 7.47 -11.10
CA PHE A 142 0.03 6.97 -12.22
C PHE A 142 -0.43 5.57 -12.67
N ALA A 143 -0.65 4.64 -11.74
CA ALA A 143 -1.12 3.28 -12.05
C ALA A 143 -2.49 3.29 -12.73
N ASN A 144 -3.38 4.23 -12.34
CA ASN A 144 -4.66 4.44 -13.00
C ASN A 144 -4.47 4.93 -14.45
N LYS A 145 -3.57 5.88 -14.68
CA LYS A 145 -3.24 6.38 -16.03
C LYS A 145 -2.76 5.28 -16.98
N ILE A 146 -1.95 4.34 -16.48
CA ILE A 146 -1.37 3.25 -17.30
C ILE A 146 -2.20 1.95 -17.29
N GLY A 147 -3.43 1.96 -16.75
CA GLY A 147 -4.33 0.81 -16.77
C GLY A 147 -3.90 -0.38 -15.90
N LYS A 148 -3.01 -0.17 -14.93
CA LYS A 148 -2.49 -1.21 -14.03
C LYS A 148 -3.42 -1.42 -12.81
N PHE A 149 -4.67 -1.81 -13.07
CA PHE A 149 -5.76 -1.90 -12.08
C PHE A 149 -5.51 -2.88 -10.92
N LYS A 150 -4.72 -3.94 -11.11
CA LYS A 150 -4.35 -4.87 -10.03
C LYS A 150 -3.58 -4.14 -8.91
N TYR A 151 -2.80 -3.13 -9.29
CA TYR A 151 -2.06 -2.27 -8.36
C TYR A 151 -2.97 -1.27 -7.69
N VAL A 152 -3.84 -0.61 -8.46
CA VAL A 152 -4.88 0.28 -7.91
C VAL A 152 -5.70 -0.46 -6.85
N ARG A 153 -6.12 -1.70 -7.11
CA ARG A 153 -6.89 -2.51 -6.14
C ARG A 153 -6.08 -2.95 -4.93
N TYR A 154 -4.84 -3.39 -5.11
CA TYR A 154 -3.97 -3.75 -3.97
C TYR A 154 -3.65 -2.53 -3.12
N ILE A 155 -3.26 -1.42 -3.75
CA ILE A 155 -2.96 -0.15 -3.11
C ILE A 155 -4.19 0.38 -2.41
N SER A 156 -5.36 0.41 -3.04
CA SER A 156 -6.61 0.82 -2.41
C SER A 156 -6.99 -0.08 -1.24
N ASN A 157 -6.79 -1.41 -1.33
CA ASN A 157 -7.06 -2.32 -0.22
C ASN A 157 -6.07 -2.14 0.94
N GLN A 158 -4.79 -1.86 0.66
CA GLN A 158 -3.82 -1.53 1.71
C GLN A 158 -4.13 -0.16 2.31
N LEU A 159 -4.45 0.85 1.49
CA LEU A 159 -4.93 2.17 1.92
C LEU A 159 -6.18 2.10 2.78
N GLU A 160 -7.15 1.26 2.43
CA GLU A 160 -8.38 1.10 3.19
C GLU A 160 -8.11 0.38 4.51
N LYS A 161 -7.20 -0.60 4.53
CA LYS A 161 -6.68 -1.22 5.76
C LYS A 161 -5.82 -0.25 6.59
N TYR A 162 -5.13 0.70 5.96
CA TYR A 162 -4.34 1.74 6.63
C TYR A 162 -5.22 2.82 7.22
N LYS A 163 -6.21 3.32 6.47
CA LYS A 163 -7.13 4.33 6.95
C LYS A 163 -7.97 3.76 8.10
N LYS A 164 -8.55 2.57 7.92
CA LYS A 164 -9.25 1.86 9.00
C LYS A 164 -8.31 1.45 10.14
N GLY A 165 -7.11 0.94 9.85
CA GLY A 165 -6.19 0.43 10.86
C GLY A 165 -5.50 1.52 11.68
N LEU A 166 -5.14 2.65 11.08
CA LEU A 166 -4.54 3.80 11.77
C LEU A 166 -5.59 4.59 12.54
N ASP A 167 -6.80 4.77 11.99
CA ASP A 167 -7.93 5.36 12.72
C ASP A 167 -8.35 4.46 13.89
N LEU A 168 -8.39 3.12 13.70
CA LEU A 168 -8.67 2.18 14.79
C LEU A 168 -7.54 2.12 15.82
N LEU A 169 -6.26 2.18 15.44
CA LEU A 169 -5.13 2.19 16.39
C LEU A 169 -5.00 3.50 17.16
N ASN A 170 -5.26 4.63 16.52
CA ASN A 170 -5.27 5.94 17.19
C ASN A 170 -6.48 6.06 18.11
N LYS A 171 -7.67 5.62 17.65
CA LYS A 171 -8.85 5.50 18.52
C LYS A 171 -8.57 4.53 19.67
N ASP A 172 -8.11 3.30 19.44
CA ASP A 172 -7.86 2.31 20.50
C ASP A 172 -6.84 2.79 21.56
N ARG A 173 -5.81 3.55 21.18
CA ARG A 173 -4.89 4.20 22.13
C ARG A 173 -5.56 5.29 22.96
N GLU A 174 -6.33 6.17 22.31
CA GLU A 174 -7.12 7.22 22.98
C GLU A 174 -8.17 6.61 23.92
N LEU A 175 -8.80 5.51 23.50
CA LEU A 175 -9.76 4.73 24.30
C LEU A 175 -9.12 4.08 25.50
N HIS A 176 -7.92 3.52 25.34
CA HIS A 176 -7.23 2.91 26.45
C HIS A 176 -6.83 3.95 27.50
N GLN A 177 -6.43 5.14 27.06
CA GLN A 177 -6.14 6.26 27.95
C GLN A 177 -7.40 6.73 28.70
N ILE A 178 -8.50 7.01 27.99
CA ILE A 178 -9.77 7.43 28.61
C ILE A 178 -10.26 6.34 29.56
N LYS A 179 -10.21 5.06 29.17
CA LYS A 179 -10.60 3.94 30.03
C LYS A 179 -9.80 3.91 31.33
N ASN A 180 -8.47 4.08 31.26
CA ASN A 180 -7.62 4.09 32.45
C ASN A 180 -7.95 5.28 33.37
N GLU A 181 -8.19 6.47 32.80
CA GLU A 181 -8.63 7.65 33.57
C GLU A 181 -9.97 7.39 34.27
N LEU A 182 -10.90 6.69 33.60
CA LEU A 182 -12.19 6.31 34.18
C LEU A 182 -12.06 5.25 35.27
N GLU A 183 -11.19 4.26 35.10
CA GLU A 183 -10.90 3.26 36.13
C GLU A 183 -10.30 3.90 37.38
N GLU A 184 -9.37 4.85 37.22
CA GLU A 184 -8.78 5.60 38.33
C GLU A 184 -9.81 6.45 39.07
N LEU A 185 -10.65 7.18 38.34
CA LEU A 185 -11.75 7.97 38.90
C LEU A 185 -12.74 7.10 39.66
N ALA A 186 -13.16 5.99 39.04
CA ALA A 186 -14.07 5.05 39.65
C ALA A 186 -13.46 4.44 40.92
N TYR A 187 -12.18 4.02 40.88
CA TYR A 187 -11.48 3.50 42.04
C TYR A 187 -11.39 4.53 43.16
N LYS A 188 -11.00 5.77 42.86
CA LYS A 188 -10.91 6.86 43.84
C LYS A 188 -12.25 7.13 44.53
N TYR A 189 -13.33 7.14 43.77
CA TYR A 189 -14.67 7.39 44.29
C TYR A 189 -15.18 6.23 45.14
N PHE A 190 -15.01 4.99 44.66
CA PHE A 190 -15.56 3.80 45.32
C PHE A 190 -14.66 3.17 46.40
N LYS A 191 -13.41 3.62 46.53
CA LYS A 191 -12.45 3.15 47.55
C LYS A 191 -13.03 3.21 48.95
N ASN A 192 -13.72 4.30 49.29
CA ASN A 192 -14.32 4.50 50.62
C ASN A 192 -15.55 3.61 50.86
N PHE A 193 -16.13 3.06 49.79
CA PHE A 193 -17.29 2.19 49.83
C PHE A 193 -16.92 0.70 49.69
N LYS A 194 -15.62 0.36 49.59
CA LYS A 194 -15.11 -1.02 49.38
C LYS A 194 -15.71 -1.71 48.14
N ILE A 195 -15.98 -0.95 47.09
CA ILE A 195 -16.52 -1.45 45.82
C ILE A 195 -15.40 -1.42 44.78
N TYR A 196 -15.31 -2.48 43.97
CA TYR A 196 -14.44 -2.55 42.80
C TYR A 196 -15.28 -2.33 41.54
N PRO A 197 -15.34 -1.10 41.01
CA PRO A 197 -16.02 -0.83 39.75
C PRO A 197 -15.23 -1.48 38.61
N VAL A 198 -15.95 -2.05 37.64
CA VAL A 198 -15.35 -2.51 36.38
C VAL A 198 -15.81 -1.58 35.27
N VAL A 199 -14.85 -0.93 34.61
CA VAL A 199 -15.12 -0.09 33.44
C VAL A 199 -14.97 -0.96 32.19
N LEU A 200 -16.04 -1.09 31.42
CA LEU A 200 -16.05 -1.77 30.13
C LEU A 200 -16.22 -0.72 29.04
N SER A 201 -15.36 -0.75 28.03
CA SER A 201 -15.51 0.07 26.82
C SER A 201 -16.12 -0.78 25.71
N TYR A 202 -17.09 -0.24 24.99
CA TYR A 202 -17.70 -0.85 23.81
C TYR A 202 -17.69 0.14 22.66
N TYR A 203 -17.20 -0.31 21.51
CA TYR A 203 -17.29 0.43 20.25
C TYR A 203 -18.40 -0.22 19.42
N ASP A 204 -19.47 0.53 19.18
CA ASP A 204 -20.46 0.12 18.19
C ASP A 204 -19.92 0.52 16.82
N GLY A 205 -19.85 -0.43 15.88
CA GLY A 205 -19.11 -0.24 14.63
C GLY A 205 -19.69 0.82 13.70
N ASP A 206 -20.95 1.21 13.93
CA ASP A 206 -21.76 2.04 13.03
C ASP A 206 -22.01 3.46 13.55
N ASP A 207 -21.94 3.68 14.87
CA ASP A 207 -22.08 5.01 15.48
C ASP A 207 -20.70 5.44 16.00
N GLU A 208 -20.22 6.62 15.63
CA GLU A 208 -18.93 7.17 16.10
C GLU A 208 -18.88 7.45 17.63
N ASN A 209 -19.89 6.98 18.36
CA ASN A 209 -20.16 7.25 19.76
C ASN A 209 -19.49 6.24 20.68
N LEU A 210 -18.83 6.78 21.72
CA LEU A 210 -18.10 5.98 22.68
C LEU A 210 -18.91 5.65 23.90
N THR A 211 -19.10 4.34 24.13
CA THR A 211 -19.87 3.86 25.27
C THR A 211 -19.00 3.21 26.33
N PHE A 212 -19.04 3.75 27.54
CA PHE A 212 -18.42 3.18 28.73
C PHE A 212 -19.50 2.67 29.70
N TYR A 213 -19.40 1.40 30.07
CA TYR A 213 -20.22 0.79 31.11
C TYR A 213 -19.44 0.71 32.41
N ILE A 214 -20.07 1.12 33.50
CA ILE A 214 -19.53 0.93 34.84
C ILE A 214 -20.39 -0.09 35.54
N VAL A 215 -19.81 -1.25 35.79
CA VAL A 215 -20.49 -2.32 36.49
C VAL A 215 -20.29 -2.14 37.98
N LEU A 216 -21.40 -1.94 38.70
CA LEU A 216 -21.41 -1.80 40.15
C LEU A 216 -21.99 -3.07 40.78
N SER A 217 -21.50 -3.40 41.99
CA SER A 217 -22.03 -4.55 42.74
C SER A 217 -23.50 -4.35 43.14
N GLU A 218 -24.26 -5.42 43.37
CA GLU A 218 -25.65 -5.32 43.87
C GLU A 218 -25.77 -4.60 45.23
N LYS A 219 -24.65 -4.38 45.94
CA LYS A 219 -24.61 -3.72 47.24
C LYS A 219 -24.56 -2.20 47.16
N VAL A 220 -24.47 -1.61 45.96
CA VAL A 220 -24.41 -0.16 45.80
C VAL A 220 -25.82 0.41 45.76
N ASP A 221 -26.08 1.37 46.65
CA ASP A 221 -27.33 2.12 46.62
C ASP A 221 -27.47 2.87 45.28
N LYS A 222 -28.70 2.88 44.74
CA LYS A 222 -28.98 3.44 43.42
C LYS A 222 -28.67 4.93 43.32
N GLU A 223 -28.93 5.69 44.37
CA GLU A 223 -28.69 7.13 44.40
C GLU A 223 -27.18 7.42 44.49
N ILE A 224 -26.41 6.57 45.17
CA ILE A 224 -24.94 6.62 45.16
C ILE A 224 -24.41 6.36 43.74
N GLY A 225 -24.96 5.37 43.04
CA GLY A 225 -24.61 5.08 41.65
C GLY A 225 -24.92 6.25 40.71
N LYS A 226 -26.11 6.85 40.80
CA LYS A 226 -26.48 8.02 39.97
C LYS A 226 -25.60 9.23 40.24
N LYS A 227 -25.31 9.54 41.50
CA LYS A 227 -24.44 10.66 41.87
C LYS A 227 -23.04 10.48 41.28
N PHE A 228 -22.52 9.27 41.36
CA PHE A 228 -21.27 8.91 40.73
C PHE A 228 -21.30 9.12 39.21
N MET A 229 -22.33 8.66 38.49
CA MET A 229 -22.44 8.88 37.03
C MET A 229 -22.40 10.36 36.67
N LEU A 230 -23.07 11.21 37.43
CA LEU A 230 -23.10 12.65 37.18
C LEU A 230 -21.75 13.32 37.43
N GLU A 231 -21.05 12.95 38.50
CA GLU A 231 -19.71 13.48 38.78
C GLU A 231 -18.69 13.00 37.74
N MET A 232 -18.80 11.75 37.32
CA MET A 232 -17.95 11.21 36.26
C MET A 232 -18.21 11.90 34.93
N ALA A 233 -19.48 12.07 34.54
CA ALA A 233 -19.82 12.75 33.29
C ALA A 233 -19.22 14.16 33.23
N LYS A 234 -19.29 14.92 34.32
CA LYS A 234 -18.69 16.26 34.43
C LYS A 234 -17.17 16.25 34.30
N GLU A 235 -16.50 15.28 34.93
CA GLU A 235 -15.04 15.17 34.89
C GLU A 235 -14.54 14.75 33.49
N ILE A 236 -15.28 13.88 32.80
CA ILE A 236 -14.97 13.49 31.43
C ILE A 236 -15.18 14.67 30.48
N ASP A 237 -16.35 15.32 30.55
CA ASP A 237 -16.69 16.48 29.71
C ASP A 237 -15.66 17.61 29.86
N PHE A 238 -15.21 17.87 31.09
CA PHE A 238 -14.13 18.83 31.34
C PHE A 238 -12.80 18.46 30.67
N LYS A 239 -12.45 17.18 30.63
CA LYS A 239 -11.17 16.70 30.05
C LYS A 239 -11.25 16.47 28.53
N HIS A 240 -12.45 16.19 28.02
CA HIS A 240 -12.71 15.75 26.65
C HIS A 240 -13.96 16.45 26.08
N PRO A 241 -13.97 17.80 25.98
CA PRO A 241 -15.18 18.58 25.68
C PRO A 241 -15.72 18.40 24.25
N ASP A 242 -14.92 17.82 23.35
CA ASP A 242 -15.26 17.65 21.94
C ASP A 242 -15.79 16.23 21.63
N LYS A 243 -16.23 15.47 22.64
CA LYS A 243 -16.53 14.05 22.51
C LYS A 243 -17.85 13.69 23.20
N GLU A 244 -18.69 12.94 22.48
CA GLU A 244 -19.91 12.37 23.05
C GLU A 244 -19.61 11.04 23.77
N PHE A 245 -20.02 10.94 25.03
CA PHE A 245 -19.84 9.74 25.85
C PHE A 245 -21.15 9.22 26.41
N TYR A 246 -21.34 7.89 26.35
CA TYR A 246 -22.41 7.23 27.09
C TYR A 246 -21.86 6.56 28.35
N VAL A 247 -22.30 6.99 29.52
CA VAL A 247 -21.98 6.36 30.80
C VAL A 247 -23.23 5.63 31.32
N SER A 248 -23.16 4.29 31.41
CA SER A 248 -24.25 3.49 31.97
C SER A 248 -23.79 2.66 33.15
N ILE A 249 -24.62 2.64 34.20
CA ILE A 249 -24.45 1.68 35.30
C ILE A 249 -25.21 0.40 35.00
N LYS A 250 -24.50 -0.72 35.06
CA LYS A 250 -25.11 -2.03 34.99
C LYS A 250 -25.14 -2.67 36.37
N TYR A 251 -26.34 -2.94 36.88
CA TYR A 251 -26.53 -3.85 38.00
C TYR A 251 -26.72 -5.28 37.45
N PRO A 252 -26.22 -6.33 38.13
CA PRO A 252 -26.24 -7.70 37.63
C PRO A 252 -27.61 -8.24 37.18
N LYS A 253 -28.73 -7.67 37.68
CA LYS A 253 -30.11 -8.10 37.36
C LYS A 253 -30.99 -7.04 36.67
N LYS A 254 -30.51 -5.80 36.49
CA LYS A 254 -31.26 -4.70 35.81
C LYS A 254 -30.28 -3.76 35.09
N ARG A 255 -30.55 -3.44 33.82
CA ARG A 255 -29.87 -2.35 33.10
C ARG A 255 -30.64 -1.05 33.37
N GLU A 256 -29.98 -0.05 33.93
CA GLU A 256 -30.48 1.32 34.04
C GLU A 256 -29.41 2.21 33.39
N GLY A 257 -29.70 2.70 32.19
CA GLY A 257 -28.81 3.62 31.47
C GLY A 257 -29.25 5.06 31.70
N LEU A 258 -28.28 5.98 31.80
CA LEU A 258 -28.53 7.40 31.70
C LEU A 258 -27.83 7.87 30.42
N LEU A 259 -28.60 8.41 29.47
CA LEU A 259 -28.03 9.13 28.33
C LEU A 259 -27.61 10.51 28.85
N VAL A 260 -26.30 10.72 28.94
CA VAL A 260 -25.75 12.06 29.13
C VAL A 260 -25.42 12.57 27.74
N HIS A 261 -26.22 13.49 27.23
CA HIS A 261 -25.84 14.31 26.08
C HIS A 261 -24.99 15.47 26.59
N THR A 262 -23.83 15.65 25.98
CA THR A 262 -23.04 16.89 25.99
C THR A 262 -22.69 17.19 24.56
#